data_AF-A0A835C8I2-F1
#
_entry.id   AF-A0A835C8I2-F1
#
_cell.length_a   1.000
_cell.length_b   1.000
_cell.length_c   1.000
_cell.angle_alpha   90.00
_cell.angle_beta   90.00
_cell.angle_gamma   90.00
#
_symmetry.space_group_name_H-M   'P 1'
#
loop_
_entity.id
_entity.type
_entity.pdbx_description
1 polymer ?
#
loop_
_entity_poly.entity_id
_entity_poly.type
_entity_poly.pdbx_seq_one_letter_code
_entity_poly.pdbx_strand_id
1 'polypeptide(L)'
;MDPLVSVPSVQGTVPAEHGELPHLRRDASPRQQSIFHYACASPLRHSPRLTPLPRLRFEPHRRSVSARMDPTDQSPEEVYSVWALPPEPVRDRLRHIMEGLRAAHGGPAFEPHATVVGDFRSRRSAAIEVLHTAAAGVQPYTARVTGVARGTFFYQCVYLLLEPTPEVVAASDHCCGHFGYKRKTPYMPHVSILYGDLTDEEKEEARKKVEELDKDIFGLEFEISDLALYRTDTADKSLESWELVEVCHLEKK
;
A
#
# COMPACT_ATOMS: atom_id res chain seq x y z
N MET A 1 61.33 -20.04 -17.78
CA MET A 1 62.00 -19.58 -16.55
C MET A 1 60.92 -19.39 -15.49
N ASP A 2 60.60 -20.48 -14.79
CA ASP A 2 60.17 -20.43 -13.38
C ASP A 2 61.47 -20.34 -12.52
N PRO A 3 61.46 -20.06 -11.19
CA PRO A 3 60.36 -20.30 -10.24
C PRO A 3 60.25 -19.27 -9.07
N LEU A 4 59.27 -19.53 -8.18
CA LEU A 4 59.41 -19.62 -6.70
C LEU A 4 58.29 -18.93 -5.90
N VAL A 5 57.33 -19.78 -5.55
CA VAL A 5 56.68 -19.94 -4.23
C VAL A 5 57.44 -19.30 -3.06
N SER A 6 56.72 -18.58 -2.18
CA SER A 6 56.92 -18.64 -0.73
C SER A 6 55.72 -18.08 0.05
N VAL A 7 55.11 -18.94 0.84
CA VAL A 7 54.19 -18.63 1.95
C VAL A 7 55.01 -18.77 3.24
N PRO A 8 54.75 -17.94 4.26
CA PRO A 8 54.93 -18.40 5.64
C PRO A 8 53.68 -18.24 6.49
N SER A 9 53.34 -19.32 7.20
CA SER A 9 52.51 -19.34 8.41
C SER A 9 53.19 -18.60 9.56
N VAL A 10 52.41 -17.89 10.38
CA VAL A 10 52.72 -17.69 11.80
C VAL A 10 51.45 -17.83 12.62
N GLN A 11 51.49 -18.79 13.55
CA GLN A 11 50.55 -19.00 14.64
C GLN A 11 50.77 -17.94 15.73
N GLY A 12 49.70 -17.47 16.36
CA GLY A 12 49.74 -16.66 17.57
C GLY A 12 48.43 -16.79 18.33
N THR A 13 48.50 -17.39 19.50
CA THR A 13 47.40 -17.87 20.36
C THR A 13 47.25 -16.96 21.59
N VAL A 14 45.99 -16.61 21.93
CA VAL A 14 45.38 -16.26 23.25
C VAL A 14 45.99 -15.13 24.14
N PRO A 15 45.27 -14.56 25.16
CA PRO A 15 43.99 -14.97 25.77
C PRO A 15 42.92 -13.87 25.99
N ALA A 16 41.74 -14.36 26.40
CA ALA A 16 40.67 -13.62 27.05
C ALA A 16 41.03 -13.30 28.52
N GLU A 17 40.57 -12.16 29.03
CA GLU A 17 40.46 -11.92 30.47
C GLU A 17 39.04 -11.52 30.87
N HIS A 18 38.56 -12.26 31.86
CA HIS A 18 37.43 -11.99 32.73
C HIS A 18 37.84 -11.01 33.84
N GLY A 19 36.87 -10.30 34.42
CA GLY A 19 37.01 -9.57 35.68
C GLY A 19 35.81 -8.66 35.91
N GLU A 20 34.68 -9.20 36.36
CA GLU A 20 34.22 -9.20 37.76
C GLU A 20 33.93 -7.81 38.37
N LEU A 21 32.65 -7.60 38.64
CA LEU A 21 32.07 -6.61 39.56
C LEU A 21 32.48 -6.92 41.02
N PRO A 22 32.37 -5.93 41.91
CA PRO A 22 31.73 -6.21 43.18
C PRO A 22 30.63 -5.21 43.55
N HIS A 23 29.60 -5.79 44.15
CA HIS A 23 28.47 -5.16 44.81
C HIS A 23 28.89 -4.36 46.06
N LEU A 24 28.17 -3.29 46.35
CA LEU A 24 27.89 -2.92 47.74
C LEU A 24 26.47 -2.34 47.88
N ARG A 25 25.62 -3.07 48.62
CA ARG A 25 24.34 -2.61 49.16
C ARG A 25 24.59 -1.74 50.40
N ARG A 26 23.74 -0.75 50.65
CA ARG A 26 22.94 -0.67 51.90
C ARG A 26 21.92 0.48 51.88
N ASP A 27 20.81 0.18 52.55
CA ASP A 27 19.56 0.92 52.71
C ASP A 27 19.68 2.32 53.33
N ALA A 28 18.71 3.20 53.03
CA ALA A 28 17.89 3.89 54.03
C ALA A 28 16.79 4.77 53.38
N SER A 29 15.58 4.66 53.93
CA SER A 29 14.40 5.54 53.78
C SER A 29 13.97 5.95 55.21
N PRO A 30 13.02 6.87 55.48
CA PRO A 30 12.44 8.00 54.72
C PRO A 30 12.54 9.34 55.49
N ARG A 31 12.39 10.50 54.82
CA ARG A 31 11.73 11.70 55.42
C ARG A 31 11.05 12.57 54.37
N GLN A 32 9.84 12.99 54.72
CA GLN A 32 8.93 13.93 54.05
C GLN A 32 9.56 15.30 53.79
N GLN A 33 9.16 15.98 52.71
CA GLN A 33 8.36 17.22 52.77
C GLN A 33 8.00 17.80 51.39
N SER A 34 6.75 18.24 51.31
CA SER A 34 6.23 19.40 50.57
C SER A 34 6.17 19.40 49.04
N ILE A 35 4.97 19.07 48.55
CA ILE A 35 4.08 19.93 47.74
C ILE A 35 4.78 21.03 46.92
N PHE A 36 4.79 20.86 45.59
CA PHE A 36 4.49 21.93 44.63
C PHE A 36 3.74 21.32 43.43
N HIS A 37 2.46 21.67 43.34
CA HIS A 37 1.62 21.44 42.17
C HIS A 37 2.08 22.40 41.07
N TYR A 38 2.70 21.88 40.01
CA TYR A 38 2.78 22.61 38.73
C TYR A 38 1.75 22.00 37.78
N ALA A 39 0.63 22.69 37.68
CA ALA A 39 -0.34 22.49 36.63
C ALA A 39 0.24 23.07 35.32
N CYS A 40 0.76 22.21 34.46
CA CYS A 40 0.94 22.55 33.05
C CYS A 40 -0.36 22.19 32.32
N ALA A 41 -1.18 23.21 32.06
CA ALA A 41 -2.32 23.10 31.18
C ALA A 41 -1.82 22.83 29.75
N SER A 42 -2.03 21.61 29.25
CA SER A 42 -1.95 21.33 27.82
C SER A 42 -3.13 22.00 27.10
N PRO A 43 -2.93 22.73 26.00
CA PRO A 43 -4.06 23.19 25.20
C PRO A 43 -4.74 21.97 24.58
N LEU A 44 -6.05 21.85 24.83
CA LEU A 44 -6.94 20.92 24.15
C LEU A 44 -6.83 21.16 22.64
N ARG A 45 -6.04 20.34 21.94
CA ARG A 45 -6.10 20.26 20.48
C ARG A 45 -7.49 19.74 20.13
N HIS A 46 -8.31 20.62 19.56
CA HIS A 46 -9.52 20.20 18.88
C HIS A 46 -9.11 19.25 17.75
N SER A 47 -9.39 17.97 17.90
CA SER A 47 -9.42 17.04 16.78
C SER A 47 -10.46 17.56 15.78
N PRO A 48 -10.11 17.82 14.52
CA PRO A 48 -11.12 18.09 13.52
C PRO A 48 -12.02 16.86 13.43
N ARG A 49 -13.34 17.07 13.45
CA ARG A 49 -14.30 15.98 13.19
C ARG A 49 -13.99 15.42 11.81
N LEU A 50 -13.49 14.19 11.77
CA LEU A 50 -13.38 13.41 10.55
C LEU A 50 -14.79 13.26 9.99
N THR A 51 -15.08 13.96 8.89
CA THR A 51 -16.23 13.64 8.06
C THR A 51 -16.02 12.24 7.49
N PRO A 52 -16.93 11.29 7.74
CA PRO A 52 -16.87 9.99 7.09
C PRO A 52 -16.87 10.20 5.58
N LEU A 53 -16.00 9.48 4.86
CA LEU A 53 -16.08 9.42 3.40
C LEU A 53 -17.51 8.99 3.02
N PRO A 54 -18.08 9.55 1.94
CA PRO A 54 -19.30 8.97 1.40
C PRO A 54 -18.98 7.50 1.07
N ARG A 55 -19.64 6.55 1.76
CA ARG A 55 -19.65 5.15 1.30
C ARG A 55 -20.11 5.21 -0.15
N LEU A 56 -19.23 4.84 -1.08
CA LEU A 56 -19.62 4.54 -2.45
C LEU A 56 -20.62 3.38 -2.36
N ARG A 57 -21.91 3.72 -2.26
CA ARG A 57 -22.96 2.75 -2.50
C ARG A 57 -22.84 2.42 -3.97
N PHE A 58 -22.39 1.20 -4.25
CA PHE A 58 -22.73 0.54 -5.50
C PHE A 58 -24.25 0.39 -5.50
N GLU A 59 -24.95 1.43 -5.96
CA GLU A 59 -26.33 1.27 -6.41
C GLU A 59 -26.30 0.19 -7.51
N PRO A 60 -27.22 -0.78 -7.52
CA PRO A 60 -27.31 -1.73 -8.62
C PRO A 60 -27.68 -0.92 -9.87
N HIS A 61 -26.65 -0.54 -10.62
CA HIS A 61 -26.81 0.29 -11.79
C HIS A 61 -27.49 -0.55 -12.86
N ARG A 62 -28.75 -0.18 -13.10
CA ARG A 62 -29.48 -0.24 -14.35
C ARG A 62 -28.57 -0.66 -15.52
N ARG A 63 -28.84 -1.84 -16.10
CA ARG A 63 -28.19 -2.43 -17.28
C ARG A 63 -27.27 -1.47 -18.03
N SER A 64 -25.97 -1.72 -17.92
CA SER A 64 -24.90 -1.08 -18.69
C SER A 64 -25.34 -0.89 -20.14
N VAL A 65 -25.46 0.37 -20.54
CA VAL A 65 -25.44 0.71 -21.96
C VAL A 65 -23.97 0.64 -22.33
N SER A 66 -23.56 -0.46 -22.96
CA SER A 66 -22.25 -0.62 -23.58
C SER A 66 -21.89 0.68 -24.30
N ALA A 67 -20.92 1.41 -23.75
CA ALA A 67 -20.34 2.57 -24.40
C ALA A 67 -19.61 2.03 -25.64
N ARG A 68 -20.28 2.06 -26.78
CA ARG A 68 -19.65 1.79 -28.07
C ARG A 68 -18.62 2.88 -28.31
N MET A 69 -17.47 2.50 -28.89
CA MET A 69 -16.44 3.42 -29.36
C MET A 69 -17.11 4.61 -30.02
N ASP A 70 -16.87 5.80 -29.51
CA ASP A 70 -17.12 7.00 -30.29
C ASP A 70 -15.81 7.30 -31.04
N PRO A 71 -15.68 6.86 -32.31
CA PRO A 71 -14.49 7.16 -33.11
C PRO A 71 -14.31 8.67 -33.36
N THR A 72 -15.29 9.49 -32.95
CA THR A 72 -15.22 10.95 -33.02
C THR A 72 -14.85 11.60 -31.68
N ASP A 73 -14.63 10.84 -30.60
CA ASP A 73 -14.29 11.39 -29.27
C ASP A 73 -13.04 12.28 -29.36
N GLN A 74 -13.25 13.60 -29.27
CA GLN A 74 -12.19 14.62 -29.25
C GLN A 74 -11.83 15.04 -27.82
N SER A 75 -12.19 14.25 -26.79
CA SER A 75 -11.79 14.55 -25.42
C SER A 75 -10.26 14.66 -25.33
N PRO A 76 -9.73 15.49 -24.41
CA PRO A 76 -8.31 15.49 -24.13
C PRO A 76 -7.87 14.09 -23.65
N GLU A 77 -6.60 13.79 -23.89
CA GLU A 77 -6.00 12.62 -23.26
C GLU A 77 -5.67 12.92 -21.80
N GLU A 78 -6.12 12.05 -20.92
CA GLU A 78 -5.85 12.11 -19.47
C GLU A 78 -4.97 10.93 -19.07
N VAL A 79 -4.51 10.95 -17.81
CA VAL A 79 -3.73 9.85 -17.23
C VAL A 79 -4.69 8.93 -16.48
N TYR A 80 -4.60 7.64 -16.79
CA TYR A 80 -5.41 6.59 -16.20
C TYR A 80 -4.54 5.49 -15.60
N SER A 81 -5.13 4.70 -14.71
CA SER A 81 -4.58 3.44 -14.23
C SER A 81 -5.69 2.40 -14.06
N VAL A 82 -5.32 1.12 -14.07
CA VAL A 82 -6.26 -0.01 -13.86
C VAL A 82 -5.97 -0.67 -12.53
N TRP A 83 -7.01 -0.82 -11.72
CA TRP A 83 -6.93 -1.29 -10.36
C TRP A 83 -7.76 -2.56 -10.18
N ALA A 84 -7.21 -3.54 -9.47
CA ALA A 84 -7.96 -4.63 -8.90
C ALA A 84 -8.54 -4.20 -7.56
N LEU A 85 -9.84 -4.37 -7.38
CA LEU A 85 -10.52 -4.01 -6.14
C LEU A 85 -10.68 -5.26 -5.26
N PRO A 86 -10.24 -5.23 -3.99
CA PRO A 86 -10.64 -6.23 -3.00
C PRO A 86 -12.18 -6.24 -2.87
N PRO A 87 -12.81 -7.33 -2.40
CA PRO A 87 -14.26 -7.38 -2.20
C PRO A 87 -14.68 -6.49 -1.02
N GLU A 88 -15.95 -6.05 -0.97
CA GLU A 88 -16.40 -5.02 -0.02
C GLU A 88 -16.08 -5.32 1.46
N PRO A 89 -16.24 -6.55 2.01
CA PRO A 89 -15.85 -6.82 3.39
C PRO A 89 -14.36 -6.60 3.66
N VAL A 90 -13.51 -6.89 2.66
CA VAL A 90 -12.07 -6.67 2.74
C VAL A 90 -11.74 -5.20 2.55
N ARG A 91 -12.42 -4.49 1.64
CA ARG A 91 -12.28 -3.03 1.51
C ARG A 91 -12.66 -2.30 2.79
N ASP A 92 -13.77 -2.66 3.44
CA ASP A 92 -14.19 -2.10 4.73
C ASP A 92 -13.09 -2.30 5.79
N ARG A 93 -12.54 -3.52 5.87
CA ARG A 93 -11.43 -3.86 6.79
C ARG A 93 -10.17 -3.04 6.50
N LEU A 94 -9.77 -2.93 5.24
CA LEU A 94 -8.61 -2.14 4.83
C LEU A 94 -8.82 -0.65 5.06
N ARG A 95 -10.01 -0.10 4.78
CA ARG A 95 -10.35 1.30 5.05
C ARG A 95 -10.19 1.64 6.54
N HIS A 96 -10.56 0.72 7.44
CA HIS A 96 -10.34 0.91 8.88
C HIS A 96 -8.86 1.05 9.24
N ILE A 97 -8.00 0.18 8.69
CA ILE A 97 -6.54 0.27 8.87
C ILE A 97 -6.03 1.61 8.33
N MET A 98 -6.42 1.95 7.10
CA MET A 98 -6.00 3.19 6.43
C MET A 98 -6.43 4.44 7.20
N GLU A 99 -7.64 4.46 7.76
CA GLU A 99 -8.12 5.53 8.63
C GLU A 99 -7.29 5.67 9.90
N GLY A 100 -6.98 4.54 10.56
CA GLY A 100 -6.12 4.52 11.76
C GLY A 100 -4.71 5.05 11.48
N LEU A 101 -4.11 4.65 10.36
CA LEU A 101 -2.80 5.13 9.92
C LEU A 101 -2.82 6.63 9.61
N ARG A 102 -3.82 7.10 8.86
CA ARG A 102 -3.94 8.53 8.54
C ARG A 102 -4.20 9.38 9.78
N ALA A 103 -4.95 8.88 10.75
CA ALA A 103 -5.16 9.59 12.01
C ALA A 103 -3.85 9.77 12.81
N ALA A 104 -2.92 8.82 12.69
CA ALA A 104 -1.63 8.85 13.38
C ALA A 104 -0.54 9.61 12.61
N HIS A 105 -0.50 9.49 11.28
CA HIS A 105 0.62 9.96 10.45
C HIS A 105 0.22 10.98 9.37
N GLY A 106 -1.07 11.30 9.23
CA GLY A 106 -1.58 12.15 8.15
C GLY A 106 -1.66 11.43 6.80
N GLY A 107 -1.67 12.21 5.71
CA GLY A 107 -1.75 11.69 4.34
C GLY A 107 -3.17 11.71 3.75
N PRO A 108 -3.29 11.64 2.41
CA PRO A 108 -4.57 11.69 1.72
C PRO A 108 -5.37 10.40 1.88
N ALA A 109 -6.69 10.51 1.78
CA ALA A 109 -7.58 9.35 1.73
C ALA A 109 -7.68 8.82 0.29
N PHE A 110 -7.78 7.50 0.15
CA PHE A 110 -7.99 6.81 -1.13
C PHE A 110 -8.66 5.46 -0.90
N GLU A 111 -9.22 4.86 -1.96
CA GLU A 111 -9.85 3.55 -1.88
C GLU A 111 -8.80 2.42 -1.88
N PRO A 112 -8.98 1.33 -1.11
CA PRO A 112 -8.07 0.19 -1.14
C PRO A 112 -8.06 -0.49 -2.52
N HIS A 113 -6.88 -0.61 -3.12
CA HIS A 113 -6.72 -1.22 -4.45
C HIS A 113 -5.33 -1.83 -4.63
N ALA A 114 -5.22 -2.77 -5.57
CA ALA A 114 -3.95 -3.21 -6.12
C ALA A 114 -3.81 -2.75 -7.58
N THR A 115 -2.77 -2.01 -7.92
CA THR A 115 -2.57 -1.51 -9.28
C THR A 115 -2.19 -2.66 -10.22
N VAL A 116 -3.04 -2.93 -11.22
CA VAL A 116 -2.85 -3.97 -12.24
C VAL A 116 -2.10 -3.39 -13.45
N VAL A 117 -2.45 -2.17 -13.86
CA VAL A 117 -1.76 -1.40 -14.91
C VAL A 117 -1.42 -0.03 -14.32
N GLY A 118 -0.15 0.36 -14.41
CA GLY A 118 0.32 1.66 -13.94
C GLY A 118 -0.22 2.81 -14.79
N ASP A 119 0.30 4.02 -14.58
CA ASP A 119 -0.14 5.21 -15.27
C ASP A 119 0.08 5.13 -16.79
N PHE A 120 -0.99 5.31 -17.56
CA PHE A 120 -0.96 5.40 -19.01
C PHE A 120 -1.83 6.56 -19.50
N ARG A 121 -1.46 7.13 -20.65
CA ARG A 121 -2.21 8.24 -21.27
C ARG A 121 -3.17 7.68 -22.32
N SER A 122 -4.43 8.09 -22.25
CA SER A 122 -5.47 7.68 -23.20
C SER A 122 -6.62 8.68 -23.24
N ARG A 123 -7.50 8.56 -24.23
CA ARG A 123 -8.84 9.17 -24.19
C ARG A 123 -9.76 8.31 -23.36
N ARG A 124 -10.77 8.92 -22.75
CA ARG A 124 -11.68 8.26 -21.80
C ARG A 124 -12.41 7.07 -22.44
N SER A 125 -13.03 7.28 -23.61
CA SER A 125 -13.75 6.24 -24.33
C SER A 125 -12.86 5.05 -24.69
N ALA A 126 -11.68 5.32 -25.26
CA ALA A 126 -10.71 4.29 -25.63
C ALA A 126 -10.22 3.50 -24.40
N ALA A 127 -9.97 4.16 -23.27
CA ALA A 127 -9.56 3.47 -22.04
C ALA A 127 -10.64 2.53 -21.49
N ILE A 128 -11.91 2.95 -21.54
CA ILE A 128 -13.06 2.12 -21.13
C ILE A 128 -13.19 0.88 -22.03
N GLU A 129 -13.05 1.03 -23.34
CA GLU A 129 -13.15 -0.12 -24.26
C GLU A 129 -12.02 -1.12 -24.08
N VAL A 130 -10.79 -0.65 -23.91
CA VAL A 130 -9.63 -1.52 -23.64
C VAL A 130 -9.81 -2.21 -22.29
N LEU A 131 -10.37 -1.53 -21.27
CA LEU A 131 -10.70 -2.16 -19.99
C LEU A 131 -11.70 -3.31 -20.19
N HIS A 132 -12.81 -3.10 -20.89
CA HIS A 132 -13.80 -4.16 -21.14
C HIS A 132 -13.19 -5.34 -21.88
N THR A 133 -12.36 -5.06 -22.90
CA THR A 133 -11.69 -6.10 -23.69
C THR A 133 -10.72 -6.91 -22.83
N ALA A 134 -9.91 -6.24 -22.00
CA ALA A 134 -8.98 -6.89 -21.08
C ALA A 134 -9.72 -7.69 -20.00
N ALA A 135 -10.74 -7.12 -19.38
CA ALA A 135 -11.51 -7.78 -18.32
C ALA A 135 -12.18 -9.08 -18.80
N ALA A 136 -12.65 -9.13 -20.06
CA ALA A 136 -13.21 -10.35 -20.65
C ALA A 136 -12.19 -11.51 -20.77
N GLY A 137 -10.89 -11.21 -20.70
CA GLY A 137 -9.81 -12.19 -20.71
C GLY A 137 -9.32 -12.63 -19.32
N VAL A 138 -9.79 -11.99 -18.25
CA VAL A 138 -9.33 -12.23 -16.88
C VAL A 138 -10.40 -12.97 -16.07
N GLN A 139 -10.00 -14.06 -15.42
CA GLN A 139 -10.85 -14.78 -14.47
C GLN A 139 -10.72 -14.13 -13.09
N PRO A 140 -11.74 -14.22 -12.21
CA PRO A 140 -11.54 -13.95 -10.78
C PRO A 140 -10.37 -14.76 -10.23
N TYR A 141 -9.54 -14.14 -9.40
CA TYR A 141 -8.32 -14.75 -8.86
C TYR A 141 -8.15 -14.40 -7.38
N THR A 142 -7.38 -15.22 -6.65
CA THR A 142 -7.15 -15.03 -5.23
C THR A 142 -5.86 -14.25 -4.99
N ALA A 143 -5.92 -13.25 -4.11
CA ALA A 143 -4.75 -12.58 -3.58
C ALA A 143 -4.58 -12.95 -2.11
N ARG A 144 -3.31 -13.18 -1.71
CA ARG A 144 -2.94 -13.40 -0.30
C ARG A 144 -1.98 -12.30 0.16
N VAL A 145 -2.25 -11.70 1.31
CA VAL A 145 -1.32 -10.78 1.98
C VAL A 145 -0.14 -11.57 2.57
N THR A 146 1.08 -11.22 2.17
CA THR A 146 2.33 -11.88 2.61
C THR A 146 3.17 -11.02 3.53
N GLY A 147 2.76 -9.79 3.81
CA GLY A 147 3.47 -8.93 4.77
C GLY A 147 3.12 -7.46 4.62
N VAL A 148 3.67 -6.67 5.53
CA VAL A 148 3.61 -5.20 5.49
C VAL A 148 5.01 -4.69 5.17
N ALA A 149 5.12 -3.88 4.13
CA ALA A 149 6.38 -3.31 3.67
C ALA A 149 6.30 -1.79 3.54
N ARG A 150 7.47 -1.20 3.34
CA ARG A 150 7.70 0.24 3.26
C ARG A 150 8.54 0.54 2.03
N GLY A 151 8.34 1.71 1.43
CA GLY A 151 9.12 2.17 0.29
C GLY A 151 9.70 3.56 0.52
N THR A 152 10.26 4.12 -0.55
CA THR A 152 11.10 5.33 -0.48
C THR A 152 10.43 6.58 -1.03
N PHE A 153 9.21 6.49 -1.58
CA PHE A 153 8.50 7.64 -2.15
C PHE A 153 7.01 7.64 -1.78
N PHE A 154 6.37 8.79 -2.02
CA PHE A 154 5.00 9.12 -1.60
C PHE A 154 3.96 7.99 -1.79
N TYR A 155 3.84 7.42 -3.00
CA TYR A 155 2.83 6.40 -3.33
C TYR A 155 3.22 4.97 -2.88
N GLN A 156 4.42 4.80 -2.31
CA GLN A 156 4.87 3.56 -1.71
C GLN A 156 5.39 3.85 -0.30
N CYS A 157 4.61 4.56 0.51
CA CYS A 157 4.98 4.86 1.89
C CYS A 157 4.84 3.59 2.76
N VAL A 158 3.61 3.09 2.94
CA VAL A 158 3.35 1.79 3.59
C VAL A 158 2.31 1.01 2.78
N TYR A 159 2.57 -0.27 2.55
CA TYR A 159 1.74 -1.13 1.71
C TYR A 159 1.75 -2.59 2.19
N LEU A 160 0.68 -3.30 1.89
CA LEU A 160 0.58 -4.75 2.04
C LEU A 160 1.15 -5.42 0.79
N LEU A 161 2.12 -6.31 0.97
CA LEU A 161 2.60 -7.17 -0.12
C LEU A 161 1.57 -8.26 -0.39
N LEU A 162 1.29 -8.49 -1.67
CA LEU A 162 0.50 -9.63 -2.11
C LEU A 162 1.45 -10.72 -2.64
N GLU A 163 1.05 -11.98 -2.50
CA GLU A 163 1.77 -13.08 -3.12
C GLU A 163 1.71 -12.97 -4.65
N PRO A 164 2.86 -13.02 -5.36
CA PRO A 164 2.90 -13.00 -6.81
C PRO A 164 2.61 -14.41 -7.38
N THR A 165 1.42 -14.94 -7.11
CA THR A 165 0.97 -16.20 -7.70
C THR A 165 0.87 -16.08 -9.23
N PRO A 166 0.93 -17.20 -9.98
CA PRO A 166 0.80 -17.15 -11.44
C PRO A 166 -0.45 -16.42 -11.92
N GLU A 167 -1.58 -16.57 -11.23
CA GLU A 167 -2.84 -15.88 -11.54
C GLU A 167 -2.77 -14.37 -11.32
N VAL A 168 -2.19 -13.91 -10.21
CA VAL A 168 -2.00 -12.47 -9.91
C VAL A 168 -1.10 -11.81 -10.95
N VAL A 169 0.00 -12.47 -11.31
CA VAL A 169 0.94 -11.96 -12.31
C VAL A 169 0.34 -12.00 -13.71
N ALA A 170 -0.32 -13.10 -14.10
CA ALA A 170 -0.93 -13.25 -15.41
C ALA A 170 -2.06 -12.26 -15.65
N ALA A 171 -2.90 -11.96 -14.64
CA ALA A 171 -3.94 -10.94 -14.76
C ALA A 171 -3.34 -9.56 -15.10
N SER A 172 -2.24 -9.21 -14.42
CA SER A 172 -1.52 -7.96 -14.66
C SER A 172 -0.82 -7.95 -16.02
N ASP A 173 -0.13 -9.02 -16.41
CA ASP A 173 0.51 -9.13 -17.73
C ASP A 173 -0.49 -9.06 -18.88
N HIS A 174 -1.62 -9.74 -18.74
CA HIS A 174 -2.71 -9.71 -19.71
C HIS A 174 -3.23 -8.28 -19.90
N CYS A 175 -3.58 -7.60 -18.81
CA CYS A 175 -4.06 -6.22 -18.88
C CYS A 175 -3.00 -5.29 -19.48
N CYS A 176 -1.73 -5.38 -19.05
CA CYS A 176 -0.66 -4.56 -19.61
C CYS A 176 -0.46 -4.79 -21.11
N GLY A 177 -0.64 -6.02 -21.61
CA GLY A 177 -0.64 -6.31 -23.04
C GLY A 177 -1.73 -5.57 -23.81
N HIS A 178 -2.95 -5.53 -23.28
CA HIS A 178 -4.08 -4.79 -23.87
C HIS A 178 -3.87 -3.28 -23.87
N PHE A 179 -3.33 -2.73 -22.79
CA PHE A 179 -3.05 -1.29 -22.65
C PHE A 179 -1.71 -0.86 -23.29
N GLY A 180 -0.94 -1.79 -23.88
CA GLY A 180 0.40 -1.51 -24.40
C GLY A 180 1.39 -1.02 -23.33
N TYR A 181 1.11 -1.28 -22.06
CA TYR A 181 1.88 -0.79 -20.93
C TYR A 181 3.16 -1.63 -20.74
N LYS A 182 4.30 -0.95 -20.65
CA LYS A 182 5.61 -1.58 -20.46
C LYS A 182 6.15 -1.25 -19.08
N ARG A 183 6.18 -2.25 -18.20
CA ARG A 183 6.82 -2.12 -16.88
C ARG A 183 8.32 -1.89 -17.01
N LYS A 184 8.86 -1.02 -16.17
CA LYS A 184 10.32 -0.81 -16.03
C LYS A 184 10.97 -1.82 -15.08
N THR A 185 10.18 -2.39 -14.18
CA THR A 185 10.60 -3.34 -13.15
C THR A 185 9.67 -4.55 -13.12
N PRO A 186 10.08 -5.68 -12.53
CA PRO A 186 9.17 -6.78 -12.26
C PRO A 186 7.92 -6.31 -11.51
N TYR A 187 6.79 -6.97 -11.77
CA TYR A 187 5.54 -6.66 -11.10
C TYR A 187 5.62 -7.05 -9.62
N MET A 188 5.37 -6.09 -8.74
CA MET A 188 5.29 -6.29 -7.29
C MET A 188 3.84 -6.01 -6.88
N PRO A 189 2.97 -7.02 -6.79
CA PRO A 189 1.57 -6.80 -6.43
C PRO A 189 1.48 -6.36 -4.96
N HIS A 190 0.80 -5.24 -4.72
CA HIS A 190 0.65 -4.67 -3.38
C HIS A 190 -0.65 -3.88 -3.27
N VAL A 191 -1.14 -3.73 -2.04
CA VAL A 191 -2.22 -2.80 -1.69
C VAL A 191 -1.64 -1.71 -0.81
N SER A 192 -1.58 -0.48 -1.31
CA SER A 192 -1.12 0.64 -0.50
C SER A 192 -2.13 0.96 0.60
N ILE A 193 -1.63 1.25 1.80
CA ILE A 193 -2.44 1.55 2.98
C ILE A 193 -2.13 2.91 3.59
N LEU A 194 -1.01 3.52 3.19
CA LEU A 194 -0.68 4.91 3.51
C LEU A 194 0.14 5.52 2.38
N TYR A 195 -0.19 6.75 2.00
CA TYR A 195 0.63 7.62 1.18
C TYR A 195 1.12 8.81 2.01
N GLY A 196 2.34 9.24 1.77
CA GLY A 196 2.93 10.35 2.50
C GLY A 196 4.45 10.40 2.35
N ASP A 197 4.99 11.61 2.49
CA ASP A 197 6.43 11.84 2.57
C ASP A 197 6.84 11.80 4.05
N LEU A 198 6.99 10.59 4.58
CA LEU A 198 7.38 10.31 5.97
C LEU A 198 8.87 10.00 6.09
N THR A 199 9.45 10.22 7.27
CA THR A 199 10.80 9.72 7.59
C THR A 199 10.81 8.20 7.72
N ASP A 200 11.98 7.57 7.68
CA ASP A 200 12.08 6.11 7.81
C ASP A 200 11.63 5.62 9.20
N GLU A 201 11.84 6.43 10.23
CA GLU A 201 11.34 6.18 11.59
C GLU A 201 9.81 6.21 11.62
N GLU A 202 9.19 7.27 11.07
CA GLU A 202 7.73 7.41 10.99
C GLU A 202 7.10 6.28 10.17
N LYS A 203 7.74 5.85 9.07
CA LYS A 203 7.26 4.70 8.30
C LYS A 203 7.34 3.42 9.12
N GLU A 204 8.41 3.18 9.88
CA GLU A 204 8.52 1.98 10.71
C GLU A 204 7.49 1.97 11.85
N GLU A 205 7.18 3.13 12.43
CA GLU A 205 6.05 3.28 13.36
C GLU A 205 4.71 2.96 12.69
N ALA A 206 4.46 3.52 11.51
CA ALA A 206 3.25 3.25 10.74
C ALA A 206 3.12 1.76 10.37
N ARG A 207 4.22 1.10 9.99
CA ARG A 207 4.25 -0.35 9.70
C ARG A 207 3.85 -1.17 10.92
N LYS A 208 4.42 -0.87 12.10
CA LYS A 208 4.05 -1.55 13.36
C LYS A 208 2.60 -1.29 13.74
N LYS A 209 2.10 -0.08 13.49
CA LYS A 209 0.70 0.31 13.74
C LYS A 209 -0.29 -0.57 12.98
N VAL A 210 0.07 -1.06 11.78
CA VAL A 210 -0.78 -2.00 11.02
C VAL A 210 -1.09 -3.26 11.83
N GLU A 211 -0.06 -3.86 12.44
CA GLU A 211 -0.21 -5.08 13.25
C GLU A 211 -1.01 -4.83 14.55
N GLU A 212 -0.97 -3.60 15.08
CA GLU A 212 -1.80 -3.20 16.22
C GLU A 212 -3.28 -3.05 15.86
N LEU A 213 -3.56 -2.47 14.68
CA LEU A 213 -4.90 -2.24 14.17
C LEU A 213 -5.55 -3.54 13.69
N ASP A 214 -4.74 -4.46 13.14
CA ASP A 214 -5.20 -5.72 12.60
C ASP A 214 -4.13 -6.81 12.69
N LYS A 215 -4.24 -7.65 13.73
CA LYS A 215 -3.30 -8.75 13.99
C LYS A 215 -3.40 -9.89 12.98
N ASP A 216 -4.54 -10.01 12.31
CA ASP A 216 -4.87 -11.11 11.41
C ASP A 216 -4.78 -10.67 9.94
N ILE A 217 -4.07 -9.57 9.67
CA ILE A 217 -3.89 -9.06 8.29
C ILE A 217 -2.93 -9.94 7.48
N PHE A 218 -1.94 -10.54 8.16
CA PHE A 218 -1.01 -11.46 7.52
C PHE A 218 -1.72 -12.77 7.17
N GLY A 219 -1.56 -13.22 5.92
CA GLY A 219 -2.27 -14.39 5.43
C GLY A 219 -3.74 -14.13 5.08
N LEU A 220 -4.22 -12.87 5.15
CA LEU A 220 -5.54 -12.53 4.63
C LEU A 220 -5.61 -12.89 3.13
N GLU A 221 -6.53 -13.80 2.81
CA GLU A 221 -6.85 -14.21 1.46
C GLU A 221 -8.20 -13.63 1.03
N PHE A 222 -8.29 -13.19 -0.23
CA PHE A 222 -9.52 -12.67 -0.81
C PHE A 222 -9.56 -12.84 -2.32
N GLU A 223 -10.75 -13.05 -2.86
CA GLU A 223 -10.99 -13.13 -4.31
C GLU A 223 -11.13 -11.71 -4.88
N ILE A 224 -10.32 -11.39 -5.89
CA ILE A 224 -10.50 -10.22 -6.75
C ILE A 224 -11.44 -10.61 -7.88
N SER A 225 -12.57 -9.91 -7.96
CA SER A 225 -13.59 -10.09 -8.99
C SER A 225 -13.93 -8.78 -9.72
N ASP A 226 -13.25 -7.68 -9.40
CA ASP A 226 -13.51 -6.36 -9.97
C ASP A 226 -12.20 -5.73 -10.48
N LEU A 227 -12.21 -5.28 -11.74
CA LEU A 227 -11.23 -4.34 -12.27
C LEU A 227 -11.87 -2.98 -12.44
N ALA A 228 -11.16 -1.92 -12.06
CA ALA A 228 -11.64 -0.55 -12.17
C ALA A 228 -10.65 0.31 -12.94
N LEU A 229 -11.17 1.16 -13.82
CA LEU A 229 -10.40 2.21 -14.46
C LEU A 229 -10.55 3.49 -13.63
N TYR A 230 -9.43 4.09 -13.27
CA TYR A 230 -9.39 5.37 -12.59
C TYR A 230 -8.67 6.39 -13.46
N ARG A 231 -9.18 7.63 -13.49
CA ARG A 231 -8.37 8.79 -13.86
C ARG A 231 -7.48 9.12 -12.66
N THR A 232 -6.18 9.16 -12.86
CA THR A 232 -5.20 9.33 -11.79
C THR A 232 -4.13 10.34 -12.21
N ASP A 233 -4.33 11.61 -11.89
CA ASP A 233 -3.26 12.60 -12.03
C ASP A 233 -2.20 12.33 -10.95
N THR A 234 -1.05 11.81 -11.35
CA THR A 234 0.03 11.45 -10.43
C THR A 234 0.84 12.65 -9.96
N ALA A 235 0.60 13.85 -10.50
CA ALA A 235 1.14 15.10 -9.97
C ALA A 235 0.34 15.60 -8.76
N ASP A 236 -0.93 15.21 -8.64
CA ASP A 236 -1.82 15.58 -7.55
C ASP A 236 -1.61 14.67 -6.32
N LYS A 237 -0.79 15.14 -5.38
CA LYS A 237 -0.57 14.45 -4.09
C LYS A 237 -1.75 14.56 -3.12
N SER A 238 -2.76 15.39 -3.38
CA SER A 238 -3.99 15.43 -2.57
C SER A 238 -4.93 14.27 -2.89
N LEU A 239 -4.79 13.70 -4.11
CA LEU A 239 -5.64 12.69 -4.71
C LEU A 239 -7.09 13.14 -4.98
N GLU A 240 -7.42 14.42 -4.80
CA GLU A 240 -8.78 14.95 -5.00
C GLU A 240 -9.20 14.91 -6.47
N SER A 241 -8.24 14.91 -7.40
CA SER A 241 -8.49 14.76 -8.84
C SER A 241 -8.77 13.32 -9.29
N TRP A 242 -8.50 12.34 -8.43
CA TRP A 242 -8.63 10.92 -8.77
C TRP A 242 -10.12 10.55 -8.85
N GLU A 243 -10.49 9.90 -9.95
CA GLU A 243 -11.89 9.66 -10.27
C GLU A 243 -12.08 8.22 -10.74
N LEU A 244 -13.04 7.51 -10.16
CA LEU A 244 -13.49 6.23 -10.68
C LEU A 244 -14.24 6.47 -12.00
N VAL A 245 -13.77 5.83 -13.07
CA VAL A 245 -14.29 6.02 -14.43
C VAL A 245 -15.23 4.89 -14.83
N GLU A 246 -14.82 3.65 -14.59
CA GLU A 246 -15.56 2.45 -14.98
C GLU A 246 -15.17 1.25 -14.10
N VAL A 247 -16.10 0.31 -13.90
CA VAL A 247 -15.86 -0.95 -13.19
C VAL A 247 -16.31 -2.14 -14.05
N CYS A 248 -15.44 -3.13 -14.19
CA CYS A 248 -15.71 -4.40 -14.86
C CYS A 248 -15.70 -5.55 -13.84
N HIS A 249 -16.81 -6.28 -13.78
CA HIS A 249 -16.90 -7.53 -13.04
C HIS A 249 -16.26 -8.66 -13.85
N LEU A 250 -15.40 -9.44 -13.21
CA LEU A 250 -14.75 -10.62 -13.76
C LEU A 250 -15.68 -11.83 -13.60
N GLU A 251 -15.88 -12.58 -14.68
CA GLU A 251 -16.78 -13.74 -14.69
C GLU A 251 -15.98 -15.04 -14.74
N LYS A 252 -16.42 -16.04 -13.97
CA LYS A 252 -15.89 -17.42 -14.06
C LYS A 252 -16.36 -18.02 -15.38
N LYS A 253 -15.43 -18.38 -16.26
CA LYS A 253 -15.74 -19.14 -17.49
C LYS A 253 -15.88 -20.63 -17.23
#